data_AF-A0A532D1X3-F1
#
_entry.id   AF-A0A532D1X3-F1
#
_cell.length_a   1.000
_cell.length_b   1.000
_cell.length_c   1.000
_cell.angle_alpha   90.00
_cell.angle_beta   90.00
_cell.angle_gamma   90.00
#
_symmetry.space_group_name_H-M   'P 1'
#
loop_
_entity.id
_entity.type
_entity.pdbx_description
1 polymer ?
#
loop_
_entity_poly.entity_id
_entity_poly.type
_entity_poly.pdbx_seq_one_letter_code
_entity_poly.pdbx_strand_id
1 'polypeptide(L)' 'MTDRQERIRQRAHAIWEQAGRPDGAHQQHWDQATAEIDAEIATKETASRPKPKARQPKP' A
#
# COMPACT_ATOMS: atom_id res chain seq x y z
N MET A 1 -2.54 17.05 6.91
CA MET A 1 -3.22 15.77 6.57
C MET A 1 -2.27 15.00 5.66
N THR A 2 -1.88 13.81 6.06
CA THR A 2 -0.63 13.12 5.65
C THR A 2 -0.64 12.58 4.21
N ASP A 3 0.40 12.89 3.40
CA ASP A 3 0.68 12.36 2.04
C ASP A 3 0.46 10.83 1.94
N ARG A 4 0.84 10.11 3.00
CA ARG A 4 0.58 8.67 3.15
C ARG A 4 -0.90 8.29 2.99
N GLN A 5 -1.81 8.94 3.71
CA GLN A 5 -3.24 8.59 3.67
C GLN A 5 -3.85 8.87 2.30
N GLU A 6 -3.37 9.90 1.62
CA GLU A 6 -3.83 10.28 0.28
C GLU A 6 -3.41 9.23 -0.76
N ARG A 7 -2.17 8.74 -0.69
CA ARG A 7 -1.68 7.62 -1.50
C ARG A 7 -2.45 6.33 -1.25
N ILE A 8 -2.72 6.01 0.02
CA ILE A 8 -3.52 4.83 0.39
C ILE A 8 -4.91 4.91 -0.22
N ARG A 9 -5.57 6.07 -0.14
CA ARG A 9 -6.88 6.30 -0.76
C ARG A 9 -6.84 6.10 -2.27
N GLN A 10 -5.91 6.74 -2.95
CA GLN A 10 -5.78 6.65 -4.40
C GLN A 10 -5.51 5.20 -4.84
N ARG A 11 -4.63 4.50 -4.12
CA ARG A 11 -4.27 3.11 -4.41
C ARG A 11 -5.45 2.17 -4.15
N ALA A 12 -6.10 2.27 -2.99
CA ALA A 12 -7.27 1.46 -2.66
C ALA A 12 -8.41 1.68 -3.67
N HIS A 13 -8.65 2.93 -4.08
CA HIS A 13 -9.67 3.27 -5.06
C HIS A 13 -9.32 2.72 -6.45
N ALA A 14 -8.06 2.86 -6.89
CA ALA A 14 -7.62 2.32 -8.18
C ALA A 14 -7.76 0.79 -8.25
N ILE A 15 -7.35 0.05 -7.19
CA ILE A 15 -7.50 -1.41 -7.15
C ILE A 15 -8.99 -1.78 -7.14
N TRP A 16 -9.83 -1.03 -6.40
CA TRP A 16 -11.28 -1.27 -6.35
C TRP A 16 -11.98 -1.02 -7.70
N GLU A 17 -11.57 0.02 -8.45
CA GLU A 17 -12.08 0.29 -9.79
C GLU A 17 -11.59 -0.76 -10.81
N GLN A 18 -10.33 -1.19 -10.73
CA GLN A 18 -9.80 -2.26 -11.58
C GLN A 18 -10.43 -3.63 -11.29
N ALA A 19 -10.77 -3.91 -10.03
CA ALA A 19 -11.43 -5.15 -9.63
C ALA A 19 -12.92 -5.22 -10.02
N GLY A 20 -13.48 -4.13 -10.59
CA GLY A 20 -14.88 -4.09 -11.01
C GLY A 20 -15.86 -3.83 -9.87
N ARG A 21 -15.39 -3.22 -8.77
CA ARG A 21 -16.21 -2.83 -7.61
C ARG A 21 -16.99 -3.99 -6.95
N PRO A 22 -16.30 -5.07 -6.54
CA PRO A 22 -16.96 -6.11 -5.75
C PRO A 22 -17.44 -5.53 -4.41
N ASP A 23 -18.74 -5.68 -4.15
CA ASP A 23 -19.37 -5.23 -2.91
C ASP A 23 -18.77 -5.99 -1.72
N GLY A 24 -18.35 -5.27 -0.68
CA GLY A 24 -17.70 -5.85 0.51
C GLY A 24 -16.18 -6.07 0.40
N ALA A 25 -15.55 -5.93 -0.76
CA ALA A 25 -14.10 -6.11 -0.88
C ALA A 25 -13.30 -4.84 -0.54
N HIS A 26 -13.96 -3.69 -0.36
CA HIS A 26 -13.28 -2.41 -0.16
C HIS A 26 -12.30 -2.43 1.03
N GLN A 27 -12.61 -3.15 2.12
CA GLN A 27 -11.72 -3.24 3.28
C GLN A 27 -10.45 -4.03 2.98
N GLN A 28 -10.55 -5.13 2.24
CA GLN A 28 -9.40 -5.93 1.81
C GLN A 28 -8.47 -5.12 0.90
N HIS A 29 -9.06 -4.36 -0.03
CA HIS A 29 -8.32 -3.49 -0.95
C HIS A 29 -7.66 -2.32 -0.21
N TRP A 30 -8.34 -1.78 0.80
CA TRP A 30 -7.80 -0.73 1.65
C TRP A 30 -6.63 -1.21 2.50
N ASP A 31 -6.74 -2.38 3.13
CA ASP A 31 -5.66 -2.97 3.92
C ASP A 31 -4.43 -3.27 3.05
N GLN A 32 -4.65 -3.84 1.86
CA GLN A 32 -3.59 -4.10 0.89
C GLN A 32 -2.90 -2.82 0.42
N ALA A 33 -3.67 -1.79 0.04
CA ALA A 33 -3.12 -0.48 -0.31
C ALA A 33 -2.40 0.19 0.86
N THR A 34 -2.91 0.02 2.08
CA THR A 34 -2.28 0.56 3.31
C THR A 34 -0.92 -0.08 3.53
N ALA A 35 -0.82 -1.40 3.44
CA ALA A 35 0.42 -2.14 3.61
C ALA A 35 1.45 -1.82 2.52
N GLU A 36 1.02 -1.73 1.25
CA GLU A 36 1.91 -1.35 0.13
C GLU A 36 2.49 0.06 0.33
N ILE A 37 1.64 1.05 0.62
CA ILE A 37 2.08 2.44 0.77
C ILE A 37 2.89 2.63 2.06
N ASP A 38 2.52 1.96 3.16
CA ASP A 38 3.32 1.99 4.40
C ASP A 38 4.73 1.45 4.16
N ALA A 39 4.86 0.32 3.46
CA ALA A 39 6.14 -0.23 3.07
C ALA A 39 6.89 0.68 2.07
N GLU A 40 6.20 1.30 1.11
CA GLU A 40 6.80 2.26 0.17
C GLU A 40 7.35 3.49 0.91
N ILE A 41 6.58 4.07 1.83
CA ILE A 41 7.00 5.25 2.60
C ILE A 41 8.19 4.87 3.49
N ALA A 42 8.10 3.75 4.22
CA ALA A 42 9.18 3.27 5.08
C ALA A 42 10.47 2.98 4.28
N THR A 43 10.36 2.46 3.05
CA THR A 43 11.51 2.24 2.16
C THR A 43 12.01 3.52 1.50
N LYS A 44 11.13 4.48 1.18
CA LYS A 44 11.49 5.80 0.60
C LYS A 44 12.24 6.68 1.61
N GLU A 45 11.82 6.67 2.87
CA GLU A 45 12.48 7.42 3.94
C GLU A 45 13.83 6.80 4.32
N THR A 46 13.96 5.47 4.22
CA THR A 46 15.23 4.77 4.44
C THR A 46 16.12 4.71 3.19
N ALA A 47 15.61 4.91 1.98
CA ALA A 47 16.43 4.91 0.74
C ALA A 47 17.38 6.12 0.63
N SER A 48 17.22 7.16 1.46
CA SER A 48 18.24 8.21 1.64
C SER A 48 19.42 7.79 2.57
N ARG A 49 19.41 6.55 3.10
CA ARG A 49 20.53 5.93 3.85
C ARG A 49 20.50 4.39 3.75
N PRO A 50 21.46 3.73 3.08
CA PRO A 50 21.27 2.34 2.67
C PRO A 50 21.27 1.38 3.87
N LYS A 51 20.21 0.55 4.01
CA LYS A 51 20.38 -0.85 4.42
C LYS A 51 19.17 -1.74 4.06
N PRO A 52 19.41 -2.94 3.49
CA PRO A 52 18.36 -3.82 2.96
C PRO A 52 17.87 -4.81 4.02
N LYS A 53 16.55 -4.98 4.17
CA LYS A 53 15.92 -6.17 4.79
C LYS A 53 14.56 -6.38 4.11
N ALA A 54 14.50 -7.25 3.10
CA ALA A 54 14.18 -8.67 3.25
C ALA A 54 12.77 -8.89 3.79
N ARG A 55 11.83 -9.20 2.89
CA ARG A 55 10.58 -9.93 3.16
C ARG A 55 9.84 -10.32 1.87
N GLN A 56 10.40 -11.28 1.16
CA GLN A 56 9.67 -12.33 0.41
C GLN A 56 10.46 -13.64 0.65
N PRO A 57 9.87 -14.85 0.69
CA PRO A 57 8.54 -15.29 0.23
C PRO A 57 7.66 -15.94 1.34
N LYS A 58 6.38 -16.17 1.05
CA LYS A 58 5.44 -16.92 1.90
C LYS A 58 5.67 -18.44 1.80
N PRO A 59 5.55 -19.22 2.90
CA PRO A 59 5.69 -20.68 2.92
C PRO A 59 4.51 -21.41 2.26
#